data_AF-A0A4V6MZB9-F1
#
_entry.id   AF-A0A4V6MZB9-F1
#
_cell.length_a   1.000
_cell.length_b   1.000
_cell.length_c   1.000
_cell.angle_alpha   90.00
_cell.angle_beta   90.00
_cell.angle_gamma   90.00
#
_symmetry.space_group_name_H-M   'P 1'
#
loop_
_entity.id
_entity.type
_entity.pdbx_description
1 polymer ?
#
loop_
_entity_poly.entity_id
_entity_poly.type
_entity_poly.pdbx_seq_one_letter_code
_entity_poly.pdbx_strand_id
1 'polypeptide(L)'
;MSDTKEILKKINKFRDERNWRQFHNEKDLSLSISLEAAELLELFQWKTSEEVVVTKQERLAEELADVLIYSYMLADNLDFDINDIIQKKLKKNAEKYPVDKSKNSNSKYNQF
;
A
#
# COMPACT_ATOMS: atom_id res chain seq x y z
N MET A 1 20.55 -5.56 5.24
CA MET A 1 19.23 -5.48 5.92
C MET A 1 18.18 -5.81 4.85
N SER A 2 16.93 -6.16 5.17
CA SER A 2 15.94 -6.38 4.10
C SER A 2 15.69 -5.07 3.33
N ASP A 3 15.50 -5.12 2.02
CA ASP A 3 15.31 -3.94 1.15
C ASP A 3 14.24 -2.97 1.70
N THR A 4 13.14 -3.51 2.25
CA THR A 4 12.07 -2.78 2.95
C THR A 4 12.59 -1.87 4.07
N LYS A 5 13.56 -2.35 4.86
CA LYS A 5 14.12 -1.60 6.00
C LYS A 5 15.04 -0.49 5.52
N GLU A 6 15.71 -0.67 4.40
CA GLU A 6 16.56 0.38 3.80
C GLU A 6 15.71 1.50 3.20
N ILE A 7 14.59 1.15 2.55
CA ILE A 7 13.60 2.12 2.07
C ILE A 7 12.99 2.89 3.24
N LEU A 8 12.53 2.20 4.29
CA LEU A 8 11.95 2.85 5.46
C LEU A 8 12.92 3.85 6.12
N LYS A 9 14.21 3.50 6.20
CA LYS A 9 15.24 4.43 6.69
C LYS A 9 15.34 5.70 5.85
N LYS A 10 15.28 5.60 4.51
CA LYS A 10 15.31 6.76 3.62
C LYS A 10 14.05 7.63 3.79
N ILE A 11 12.88 6.99 3.91
CA ILE A 11 11.60 7.68 4.17
C ILE A 11 11.67 8.44 5.50
N ASN A 12 12.12 7.78 6.57
CA ASN A 12 12.24 8.40 7.89
C ASN A 12 13.24 9.54 7.89
N LYS A 13 14.40 9.35 7.27
CA LYS A 13 15.39 10.42 7.11
C LYS A 13 14.78 11.64 6.40
N PHE A 14 14.09 11.44 5.29
CA PHE A 14 13.44 12.51 4.55
C PHE A 14 12.39 13.27 5.38
N ARG A 15 11.56 12.54 6.14
CA ARG A 15 10.56 13.07 7.07
C ARG A 15 11.20 13.89 8.19
N ASP A 16 12.24 13.34 8.80
CA ASP A 16 12.86 13.91 10.00
C ASP A 16 13.74 15.12 9.66
N GLU A 17 14.40 15.14 8.50
CA GLU A 17 15.14 16.31 7.99
C GLU A 17 14.24 17.55 7.83
N ARG A 18 12.93 17.34 7.66
CA ARG A 18 11.92 18.41 7.54
C ARG A 18 11.16 18.66 8.84
N ASN A 19 11.52 17.95 9.92
CA ASN A 19 10.81 17.99 11.19
C ASN A 19 9.31 17.67 11.05
N TRP A 20 8.95 16.82 10.08
CA TRP A 20 7.54 16.52 9.77
C TRP A 20 6.94 15.43 10.64
N ARG A 21 7.76 14.72 11.42
CA ARG A 21 7.27 13.67 12.33
C ARG A 21 6.16 14.16 13.27
N GLN A 22 6.20 15.43 13.69
CA GLN A 22 5.16 16.04 14.52
C GLN A 22 3.76 16.13 13.86
N PHE A 23 3.69 16.13 12.53
CA PHE A 23 2.44 16.19 11.75
C PHE A 23 1.97 14.80 11.30
N HIS A 24 2.82 13.78 11.44
CA HIS A 24 2.57 12.43 10.95
C HIS A 24 2.16 11.51 12.11
N ASN A 25 1.06 11.83 12.81
CA ASN A 25 0.42 10.89 13.74
C ASN A 25 -0.39 9.83 12.99
N GLU A 26 -0.86 8.79 13.69
CA GLU A 26 -1.48 7.60 13.08
C GLU A 26 -2.76 7.96 12.33
N LYS A 27 -3.55 8.90 12.87
CA LYS A 27 -4.80 9.37 12.27
C LYS A 27 -4.50 10.14 10.99
N ASP A 28 -3.56 11.09 11.02
CA ASP A 28 -3.22 11.91 9.85
C ASP A 28 -2.52 11.10 8.76
N LEU A 29 -1.64 10.15 9.11
CA LEU A 29 -1.05 9.21 8.16
C LEU A 29 -2.11 8.31 7.52
N SER A 30 -3.11 7.84 8.29
CA SER A 30 -4.22 7.06 7.75
C SER A 30 -5.08 7.89 6.77
N LEU A 31 -5.26 9.18 7.04
CA LEU A 31 -5.91 10.11 6.10
C LEU A 31 -5.09 10.26 4.83
N SER A 32 -3.78 10.50 4.92
CA SER A 32 -2.89 10.58 3.76
C SER A 32 -2.97 9.33 2.89
N ILE A 33 -2.91 8.13 3.48
CA ILE A 33 -3.07 6.87 2.73
C ILE A 33 -4.38 6.84 1.92
N SER A 34 -5.49 7.30 2.52
CA SER A 34 -6.78 7.35 1.84
C SER A 34 -6.81 8.39 0.72
N LEU A 35 -6.11 9.51 0.87
CA LEU A 35 -6.04 10.57 -0.14
C LEU A 35 -5.23 10.08 -1.35
N GLU A 36 -4.02 9.56 -1.13
CA GLU A 36 -3.18 9.06 -2.24
C GLU A 36 -3.81 7.85 -2.94
N ALA A 37 -4.53 7.01 -2.20
CA ALA A 37 -5.30 5.92 -2.83
C ALA A 37 -6.44 6.44 -3.72
N ALA A 38 -7.00 7.62 -3.39
CA ALA A 38 -7.99 8.28 -4.23
C ALA A 38 -7.34 8.94 -5.46
N GLU A 39 -6.15 9.53 -5.33
CA GLU A 39 -5.38 10.06 -6.47
C GLU A 39 -4.99 8.93 -7.46
N LEU A 40 -4.53 7.79 -6.94
CA LEU A 40 -4.29 6.58 -7.73
C LEU A 40 -5.56 6.12 -8.47
N LEU A 41 -6.71 6.15 -7.81
CA LEU A 41 -7.99 5.78 -8.41
C LEU A 41 -8.43 6.78 -9.48
N GLU A 42 -8.18 8.07 -9.28
CA GLU A 42 -8.55 9.14 -10.21
C GLU A 42 -7.90 8.96 -11.58
N LEU A 43 -6.71 8.36 -11.65
CA LEU A 43 -6.06 8.04 -12.93
C LEU A 43 -6.94 7.18 -13.85
N PHE A 44 -7.79 6.33 -13.26
CA PHE A 44 -8.74 5.46 -13.96
C PHE A 44 -10.12 6.07 -14.16
N GLN A 45 -10.37 7.27 -13.63
CA GLN A 45 -11.66 7.92 -13.77
C GLN A 45 -11.96 8.18 -15.26
N TRP A 46 -13.12 7.70 -15.72
CA TRP A 46 -13.59 7.83 -17.11
C TRP A 46 -12.72 7.16 -18.17
N LYS A 47 -11.81 6.25 -17.78
CA LYS A 47 -10.89 5.55 -18.69
C LYS A 47 -10.92 4.05 -18.48
N THR A 48 -10.41 3.33 -19.46
CA THR A 48 -10.20 1.87 -19.34
C THR A 48 -8.89 1.58 -18.61
N SER A 49 -8.79 0.41 -17.97
CA SER A 49 -7.56 -0.01 -17.28
C SER A 49 -6.39 -0.11 -18.24
N GLU A 50 -6.64 -0.66 -19.44
CA GLU A 50 -5.63 -0.91 -20.47
C GLU A 50 -5.01 0.39 -20.99
N GLU A 51 -5.84 1.42 -21.20
CA GLU A 51 -5.40 2.75 -21.63
C GLU A 51 -4.47 3.39 -20.59
N VAL A 52 -4.87 3.40 -19.32
CA VAL A 52 -4.13 4.09 -18.25
C VAL A 52 -2.79 3.42 -18.00
N VAL A 53 -2.75 2.09 -17.97
CA VAL A 53 -1.49 1.33 -17.76
C VAL A 53 -0.45 1.64 -18.86
N VAL A 54 -0.88 1.91 -20.08
CA VAL A 54 0.02 2.25 -21.20
C VAL A 54 0.38 3.74 -21.20
N THR A 55 -0.57 4.63 -20.90
CA THR A 55 -0.41 6.08 -21.12
C THR A 55 0.00 6.88 -19.88
N LYS A 56 -0.12 6.29 -18.68
CA LYS A 56 0.09 6.97 -17.38
C LYS A 56 1.06 6.23 -16.45
N GLN A 57 2.00 5.46 -17.01
CA GLN A 57 2.89 4.59 -16.24
C GLN A 57 3.68 5.33 -15.13
N GLU A 58 4.21 6.51 -15.43
CA GLU A 58 4.94 7.34 -14.45
C GLU A 58 4.03 7.78 -13.30
N ARG A 59 2.87 8.38 -13.61
CA ARG A 59 1.88 8.79 -12.61
C ARG A 59 1.40 7.62 -11.77
N LEU A 60 1.12 6.45 -12.37
CA LEU A 60 0.76 5.25 -11.62
C LEU A 60 1.83 4.84 -10.61
N ALA A 61 3.10 4.94 -11.00
CA ALA A 61 4.22 4.61 -10.11
C ALA A 61 4.35 5.64 -8.97
N GLU A 62 4.15 6.92 -9.24
CA GLU A 62 4.13 8.00 -8.24
C GLU A 62 3.02 7.77 -7.20
N GLU A 63 1.75 7.70 -7.63
CA GLU A 63 0.63 7.58 -6.69
C GLU A 63 0.70 6.29 -5.86
N LEU A 64 1.12 5.19 -6.49
CA LEU A 64 1.33 3.94 -5.77
C LEU A 64 2.49 4.05 -4.77
N ALA A 65 3.57 4.75 -5.12
CA ALA A 65 4.67 4.99 -4.20
C ALA A 65 4.22 5.84 -3.01
N ASP A 66 3.38 6.87 -3.22
CA ASP A 66 2.87 7.72 -2.14
C ASP A 66 1.99 6.94 -1.16
N VAL A 67 1.08 6.09 -1.65
CA VAL A 67 0.31 5.15 -0.81
C VAL A 67 1.24 4.28 0.04
N LEU A 68 2.30 3.75 -0.57
CA LEU A 68 3.28 2.90 0.13
C LEU A 68 4.10 3.70 1.14
N ILE A 69 4.55 4.91 0.81
CA ILE A 69 5.36 5.74 1.69
C ILE A 69 4.59 6.07 2.98
N TYR A 70 3.35 6.53 2.88
CA TYR A 70 2.55 6.80 4.07
C TYR A 70 2.20 5.52 4.84
N SER A 71 1.96 4.41 4.16
CA SER A 71 1.77 3.10 4.80
C SER A 71 3.02 2.66 5.59
N TYR A 72 4.22 2.92 5.05
CA TYR A 72 5.49 2.60 5.71
C TYR A 72 5.71 3.49 6.94
N MET A 73 5.43 4.79 6.83
CA MET A 73 5.48 5.71 7.97
C MET A 73 4.50 5.29 9.07
N LEU A 74 3.29 4.87 8.71
CA LEU A 74 2.28 4.40 9.67
C LEU A 74 2.72 3.11 10.36
N ALA A 75 3.27 2.16 9.60
CA ALA A 75 3.81 0.92 10.16
C ALA A 75 4.97 1.21 11.13
N ASP A 76 5.86 2.14 10.80
CA ASP A 76 6.96 2.58 11.66
C ASP A 76 6.45 3.22 12.96
N ASN A 77 5.45 4.09 12.89
CA ASN A 77 4.84 4.68 14.08
C ASN A 77 4.18 3.64 15.01
N LEU A 78 3.66 2.54 14.44
CA LEU A 78 2.99 1.46 15.16
C LEU A 78 3.93 0.31 15.54
N ASP A 79 5.24 0.45 15.31
CA ASP A 79 6.25 -0.60 15.55
C ASP A 79 5.97 -1.92 14.79
N PHE A 80 5.38 -1.84 13.60
CA PHE A 80 5.09 -2.99 12.76
C PHE A 80 6.23 -3.30 11.78
N ASP A 81 6.70 -4.55 11.76
CA ASP A 81 7.53 -5.05 10.66
C ASP A 81 6.63 -5.37 9.47
N ILE A 82 6.76 -4.58 8.40
CA ILE A 82 5.93 -4.67 7.19
C ILE A 82 5.96 -6.08 6.56
N ASN A 83 7.13 -6.72 6.55
CA ASN A 83 7.27 -8.03 5.95
C ASN A 83 6.53 -9.09 6.79
N ASP A 84 6.61 -8.99 8.11
CA ASP A 84 5.89 -9.88 9.02
C ASP A 84 4.36 -9.73 8.91
N ILE A 85 3.83 -8.51 8.91
CA ILE A 85 2.37 -8.29 8.82
C ILE A 85 1.81 -8.78 7.48
N ILE A 86 2.56 -8.59 6.38
CA ILE A 86 2.17 -9.08 5.05
C ILE A 86 2.18 -10.61 5.03
N GLN A 87 3.25 -11.26 5.51
CA GLN A 87 3.34 -12.72 5.55
C GLN A 87 2.21 -13.35 6.38
N LYS A 88 1.95 -12.79 7.57
CA LYS A 88 0.82 -13.23 8.43
C LYS A 88 -0.52 -13.07 7.73
N LYS A 89 -0.73 -11.96 7.01
CA LYS A 89 -1.97 -11.73 6.26
C LYS A 89 -2.12 -12.67 5.07
N LEU A 90 -1.04 -12.94 4.32
CA LEU A 90 -1.04 -13.87 3.20
C LEU A 90 -1.38 -15.30 3.65
N LYS A 91 -0.82 -15.77 4.78
CA LYS A 91 -1.18 -17.07 5.36
C LYS A 91 -2.68 -17.17 5.66
N LYS A 92 -3.24 -16.16 6.34
CA LYS A 92 -4.68 -16.09 6.63
C LYS A 92 -5.53 -16.04 5.35
N ASN A 93 -5.07 -15.32 4.32
CA ASN A 93 -5.79 -15.25 3.05
C ASN A 93 -5.74 -16.60 2.30
N ALA A 94 -4.64 -17.36 2.36
CA ALA A 94 -4.54 -18.68 1.74
C ALA A 94 -5.48 -19.70 2.42
N GLU A 95 -5.63 -19.62 3.74
CA GLU A 95 -6.62 -20.42 4.48
C GLU A 95 -8.06 -20.04 4.10
N LYS A 96 -8.31 -18.74 3.88
CA LYS A 96 -9.63 -18.21 3.51
C LYS A 96 -9.99 -18.47 2.05
N TYR A 97 -9.02 -18.50 1.15
CA TYR A 97 -9.21 -18.71 -0.28
C TYR A 97 -8.31 -19.88 -0.77
N PRO A 98 -8.69 -21.14 -0.48
CA PRO A 98 -7.96 -22.31 -0.95
C PRO A 98 -7.91 -22.37 -2.48
N VAL A 99 -6.80 -22.85 -3.04
CA VAL A 99 -6.55 -22.87 -4.50
C VAL A 99 -7.62 -23.66 -5.25
N ASP A 100 -8.00 -24.82 -4.72
CA ASP A 100 -9.00 -25.74 -5.31
C ASP A 100 -10.39 -25.10 -5.43
N LYS A 101 -10.72 -24.15 -4.54
CA LYS A 101 -12.03 -23.46 -4.53
C LYS A 101 -12.02 -22.08 -5.19
N SER A 102 -10.85 -21.44 -5.23
CA SER A 102 -10.73 -20.01 -5.58
C SER A 102 -10.05 -19.76 -6.93
N LYS A 103 -9.45 -20.80 -7.55
CA LYS A 103 -8.78 -20.64 -8.84
C LYS A 103 -9.80 -20.23 -9.91
N ASN A 104 -9.49 -19.16 -10.65
CA ASN A 104 -10.35 -18.57 -11.70
C ASN A 104 -11.73 -18.10 -11.20
N SER A 105 -11.91 -17.94 -9.88
CA SER A 105 -13.15 -17.42 -9.29
C SER A 105 -12.84 -16.18 -8.46
N ASN A 106 -13.61 -15.11 -8.69
CA ASN A 106 -13.59 -13.92 -7.84
C ASN A 106 -14.70 -13.96 -6.77
N SER A 107 -15.45 -15.08 -6.68
CA SER A 107 -16.48 -15.27 -5.68
C SER A 107 -15.87 -15.15 -4.28
N LYS A 108 -16.63 -14.55 -3.36
CA LYS A 108 -16.18 -14.49 -1.97
C LYS A 108 -16.11 -15.91 -1.42
N TYR A 109 -15.19 -16.12 -0.48
CA TYR A 109 -14.94 -17.41 0.17
C TYR A 109 -16.16 -18.10 0.83
N ASN A 110 -17.27 -17.37 0.99
CA ASN A 110 -18.54 -17.86 1.50
C ASN A 110 -19.58 -18.13 0.39
N GLN A 111 -19.16 -18.14 -0.88
CA GLN A 111 -19.98 -18.30 -2.08
C GLN A 111 -19.43 -19.39 -3.02
N PHE A 112 -18.60 -20.31 -2.49
CA PHE A 112 -18.14 -21.50 -3.21
C PHE A 112 -19.25 -22.56 -3.30
#